data_AF-A0A3D0ZAP4-F1
#
_entry.id   AF-A0A3D0ZAP4-F1
#
_cell.length_a   1.000
_cell.length_b   1.000
_cell.length_c   1.000
_cell.angle_alpha   90.00
_cell.angle_beta   90.00
_cell.angle_gamma   90.00
#
_symmetry.space_group_name_H-M   'P 1'
#
loop_
_entity.id
_entity.type
_entity.pdbx_description
1 polymer ?
#
loop_
_entity_poly.entity_id
_entity_poly.type
_entity_poly.pdbx_seq_one_letter_code
_entity_poly.pdbx_strand_id
1 'polypeptide(L)'
;MGLTSQKGIRRIVKADWNGQELFFKPGNRNFLSGNINLGTDDYSMKGGPYTRAVYAGDSGINAASPFDITGTNVFDIELSIQGGKSLRMLPIGETTQASVRSDWPAPSFQGGFLPVSQNLGENGFDAEWEISYLSRSIPLVWVSGGDNEAGGISFQRELFGVDFFKPLDHYALNERAVKYAILFLIIPFLTLFFLEVFSRRSIHPAQYLLSGLANIIFYLLLLSISEHIAFSFAYLIAACAITGMMMLYARSLLETWARSAYMGLVMSLLYLILYLTLNAEDWALLIGSIAAFVICAVVMFLTRKLDWKSLNIKTDK
;
A
#
# COMPACT_ATOMS: atom_id res chain seq x y z
N MET A 1 30.04 12.21 1.20
CA MET A 1 28.57 12.03 1.11
C MET A 1 28.24 10.58 0.79
N GLY A 2 27.11 10.03 1.25
CA GLY A 2 26.73 8.66 0.93
C GLY A 2 25.22 8.38 1.00
N LEU A 3 24.76 7.43 0.18
CA LEU A 3 23.41 6.85 0.22
C LEU A 3 23.48 5.44 0.79
N THR A 4 22.59 5.10 1.73
CA THR A 4 22.63 3.83 2.46
C THR A 4 22.02 2.64 1.70
N SER A 5 21.36 2.87 0.56
CA SER A 5 20.80 1.81 -0.29
C SER A 5 21.31 1.93 -1.72
N GLN A 6 21.82 0.83 -2.27
CA GLN A 6 22.15 0.69 -3.69
C GLN A 6 20.94 0.21 -4.53
N LYS A 7 19.93 -0.35 -3.87
CA LYS A 7 18.78 -0.96 -4.55
C LYS A 7 17.93 0.13 -5.20
N GLY A 8 17.57 -0.10 -6.46
CA GLY A 8 16.70 0.80 -7.23
C GLY A 8 17.43 1.95 -7.91
N ILE A 9 18.68 2.26 -7.57
CA ILE A 9 19.46 3.28 -8.30
C ILE A 9 19.70 2.77 -9.72
N ARG A 10 19.11 3.45 -10.72
CA ARG A 10 19.28 3.11 -12.14
C ARG A 10 20.45 3.86 -12.76
N ARG A 11 20.56 5.15 -12.43
CA ARG A 11 21.59 6.04 -12.97
C ARG A 11 21.80 7.23 -12.04
N ILE A 12 23.05 7.65 -11.90
CA ILE A 12 23.40 8.97 -11.37
C ILE A 12 23.48 9.88 -12.59
N VAL A 13 22.54 10.82 -12.71
CA VAL A 13 22.38 11.67 -13.89
C VAL A 13 23.37 12.83 -13.82
N LYS A 14 23.52 13.41 -12.63
CA LYS A 14 24.47 14.48 -12.34
C LYS A 14 24.87 14.41 -10.87
N ALA A 15 26.12 14.71 -10.59
CA ALA A 15 26.58 14.92 -9.23
C ALA A 15 27.69 15.97 -9.26
N ASP A 16 27.42 17.14 -8.70
CA ASP A 16 28.34 18.26 -8.64
C ASP A 16 28.55 18.70 -7.20
N TRP A 17 29.79 19.06 -6.86
CA TRP A 17 30.15 19.66 -5.59
C TRP A 17 31.08 20.83 -5.84
N ASN A 18 30.64 22.04 -5.48
CA ASN A 18 31.37 23.28 -5.72
C ASN A 18 31.85 23.44 -7.18
N GLY A 19 31.05 22.99 -8.16
CA GLY A 19 31.40 23.05 -9.59
C GLY A 19 32.34 21.93 -10.08
N GLN A 20 32.63 20.93 -9.24
CA GLN A 20 33.39 19.76 -9.60
C GLN A 20 32.51 18.50 -9.65
N GLU A 21 32.63 17.74 -10.74
CA GLU A 21 31.90 16.48 -10.91
C GLU A 21 32.35 15.43 -9.87
N LEU A 22 31.36 14.83 -9.19
CA LEU A 22 31.56 13.78 -8.20
C LEU A 22 31.34 12.40 -8.80
N PHE A 23 32.34 11.53 -8.64
CA PHE A 23 32.23 10.12 -9.02
C PHE A 23 31.86 9.26 -7.81
N PHE A 24 30.61 8.80 -7.80
CA PHE A 24 30.15 7.83 -6.81
C PHE A 24 30.67 6.42 -7.11
N LYS A 25 31.06 5.71 -6.06
CA LYS A 25 31.49 4.32 -6.11
C LYS A 25 30.58 3.47 -5.21
N PRO A 26 30.45 2.15 -5.47
CA PRO A 26 29.82 1.25 -4.53
C PRO A 26 30.59 1.23 -3.21
N GLY A 27 29.88 1.41 -2.11
CA GLY A 27 30.41 1.28 -0.76
C GLY A 27 30.91 -0.15 -0.53
N ASN A 28 32.18 -0.28 -0.19
CA ASN A 28 32.82 -1.53 0.21
C ASN A 28 33.48 -1.29 1.58
N ARG A 29 33.34 -2.23 2.53
CA ARG A 29 33.97 -2.18 3.86
C ARG A 29 35.50 -1.96 3.78
N ASN A 30 36.13 -2.35 2.65
CA ASN A 30 37.57 -2.25 2.44
C ASN A 30 38.04 -1.05 1.60
N PHE A 31 37.19 -0.07 1.27
CA PHE A 31 37.61 1.05 0.39
C PHE A 31 38.64 2.00 1.05
N LEU A 32 39.00 1.78 2.32
CA LEU A 32 39.94 2.60 3.08
C LEU A 32 41.33 1.95 3.25
N SER A 33 41.58 0.76 2.70
CA SER A 33 42.91 0.11 2.74
C SER A 33 43.77 0.45 1.52
N GLY A 34 43.83 1.72 1.15
CA GLY A 34 44.89 2.27 0.32
C GLY A 34 45.84 3.03 1.22
N ASN A 35 47.01 2.46 1.53
CA ASN A 35 48.05 3.14 2.29
C ASN A 35 48.45 4.44 1.57
N ILE A 36 48.18 5.58 2.19
CA ILE A 36 48.85 6.83 1.87
C ILE A 36 49.87 7.06 2.99
N ASN A 37 51.13 6.74 2.71
CA ASN A 37 52.25 7.16 3.54
C ASN A 37 52.39 8.68 3.40
N LEU A 38 51.86 9.44 4.35
CA LEU A 38 52.26 10.82 4.56
C LEU A 38 53.32 10.80 5.67
N GLY A 39 54.51 11.30 5.32
CA GLY A 39 55.68 11.31 6.18
C GLY A 39 55.42 11.98 7.53
N THR A 40 56.05 11.38 8.54
CA THR A 40 56.38 11.83 9.89
C THR A 40 56.40 13.36 10.10
N ASP A 41 55.54 13.86 10.99
CA ASP A 41 55.90 14.40 12.33
C ASP A 41 54.89 15.45 12.82
N ASP A 42 54.48 15.27 14.08
CA ASP A 42 53.81 16.17 15.01
C ASP A 42 52.43 16.81 14.70
N TYR A 43 51.55 16.60 15.67
CA TYR A 43 50.16 17.02 15.83
C TYR A 43 49.73 18.35 15.17
N SER A 44 48.71 18.27 14.31
CA SER A 44 47.70 19.32 14.12
C SER A 44 46.46 18.73 13.45
N MET A 45 45.60 18.08 14.22
CA MET A 45 44.24 17.76 13.77
C MET A 45 43.40 19.05 13.76
N LYS A 46 43.18 19.61 12.57
CA LYS A 46 42.03 20.48 12.25
C LYS A 46 41.24 19.76 11.16
N GLY A 47 40.02 19.36 11.52
CA GLY A 47 39.27 18.33 10.80
C GLY A 47 38.98 18.64 9.34
N GLY A 48 39.21 17.63 8.49
CA GLY A 48 38.84 17.46 7.07
C GLY A 48 40.03 16.89 6.27
N PRO A 49 39.87 16.15 5.13
CA PRO A 49 38.75 15.37 4.62
C PRO A 49 39.16 13.87 4.50
N TYR A 50 39.51 13.21 5.61
CA TYR A 50 39.53 11.74 5.70
C TYR A 50 39.05 11.33 7.08
N THR A 51 37.83 11.74 7.43
CA THR A 51 37.21 11.14 8.61
C THR A 51 36.79 9.73 8.21
N ARG A 52 37.16 8.75 9.04
CA ARG A 52 36.51 7.44 9.13
C ARG A 52 35.06 7.72 9.55
N ALA A 53 34.24 8.27 8.64
CA ALA A 53 32.83 8.47 8.88
C ALA A 53 32.20 7.08 8.85
N VAL A 54 32.05 6.52 10.05
CA VAL A 54 31.39 5.25 10.37
C VAL A 54 29.89 5.41 10.12
N TYR A 55 29.51 5.70 8.88
CA TYR A 55 28.15 5.53 8.39
C TYR A 55 28.13 4.88 7.00
N ALA A 56 29.11 4.03 6.74
CA ALA A 56 28.87 2.92 5.85
C ALA A 56 28.06 1.90 6.67
N GLY A 57 26.73 1.98 6.58
CA GLY A 57 25.98 0.72 6.62
C GLY A 57 26.64 -0.26 5.64
N ASP A 58 26.55 -1.56 5.89
CA ASP A 58 27.23 -2.60 5.11
C ASP A 58 26.95 -2.57 3.58
N SER A 59 26.13 -1.63 3.10
CA SER A 59 25.76 -1.36 1.72
C SER A 59 25.52 0.14 1.48
N GLY A 60 25.82 0.64 0.28
CA GLY A 60 25.53 2.03 -0.11
C GLY A 60 26.37 2.53 -1.29
N ILE A 61 26.19 3.76 -1.74
CA ILE A 61 27.14 4.44 -2.65
C ILE A 61 27.76 5.65 -1.97
N ASN A 62 29.04 5.90 -2.22
CA ASN A 62 29.78 7.01 -1.64
C ASN A 62 30.66 7.72 -2.67
N ALA A 63 30.84 9.02 -2.48
CA ALA A 63 31.78 9.84 -3.24
C ALA A 63 32.66 10.63 -2.26
N ALA A 64 33.95 10.70 -2.57
CA ALA A 64 34.85 11.63 -1.91
C ALA A 64 34.49 13.05 -2.37
N SER A 65 34.10 13.91 -1.44
CA SER A 65 33.74 15.31 -1.73
C SER A 65 34.91 16.24 -1.42
N PRO A 66 35.22 17.22 -2.28
CA PRO A 66 36.18 18.28 -1.97
C PRO A 66 35.56 19.25 -0.97
N PHE A 67 35.44 18.79 0.28
CA PHE A 67 34.76 19.49 1.36
C PHE A 67 35.63 20.64 1.88
N ASP A 68 35.11 21.86 1.82
CA ASP A 68 35.70 23.03 2.45
C ASP A 68 35.25 23.11 3.91
N ILE A 69 36.20 23.05 4.84
CA ILE A 69 35.95 23.04 6.29
C ILE A 69 35.50 24.41 6.79
N THR A 70 35.93 25.46 6.10
CA THR A 70 35.75 26.85 6.52
C THR A 70 34.70 27.59 5.69
N GLY A 71 34.43 27.10 4.48
CA GLY A 71 33.51 27.71 3.53
C GLY A 71 32.14 27.03 3.46
N THR A 72 31.27 27.65 2.67
CA THR A 72 29.98 27.07 2.29
C THR A 72 30.21 26.01 1.21
N ASN A 73 29.67 24.81 1.43
CA ASN A 73 29.70 23.74 0.44
C ASN A 73 28.34 23.66 -0.24
N VAL A 74 28.33 23.81 -1.56
CA VAL A 74 27.12 23.68 -2.38
C VAL A 74 27.24 22.40 -3.21
N PHE A 75 26.18 21.61 -3.24
CA PHE A 75 26.13 20.38 -4.02
C PHE A 75 24.79 20.24 -4.73
N ASP A 76 24.80 19.61 -5.89
CA ASP A 76 23.64 19.35 -6.73
C ASP A 76 23.75 17.91 -7.25
N ILE A 77 22.76 17.08 -6.91
CA ILE A 77 22.78 15.65 -7.24
C ILE A 77 21.43 15.28 -7.83
N GLU A 78 21.47 14.74 -9.03
CA GLU A 78 20.32 14.23 -9.76
C GLU A 78 20.45 12.71 -9.91
N LEU A 79 19.45 11.99 -9.40
CA LEU A 79 19.44 10.54 -9.34
C LEU A 79 18.17 10.00 -9.99
N SER A 80 18.32 9.02 -10.87
CA SER A 80 17.22 8.21 -11.36
C SER A 80 17.10 6.96 -10.50
N ILE A 81 16.03 6.89 -9.70
CA ILE A 81 15.74 5.80 -8.78
C ILE A 81 14.45 5.12 -9.23
N GLN A 82 14.47 3.79 -9.33
CA GLN A 82 13.29 2.98 -9.59
C GLN A 82 12.91 2.19 -8.34
N GLY A 83 11.69 2.43 -7.86
CA GLY A 83 11.19 1.83 -6.64
C GLY A 83 11.71 2.57 -5.41
N GLY A 84 10.78 3.10 -4.61
CA GLY A 84 11.08 3.77 -3.35
C GLY A 84 9.87 3.68 -2.45
N LYS A 85 9.96 2.86 -1.40
CA LYS A 85 8.93 2.85 -0.35
C LYS A 85 9.01 4.12 0.50
N SER A 86 10.22 4.64 0.68
CA SER A 86 10.51 5.72 1.62
C SER A 86 11.74 6.52 1.21
N LEU A 87 11.68 7.84 1.37
CA LEU A 87 12.84 8.72 1.41
C LEU A 87 13.14 9.07 2.87
N ARG A 88 14.38 8.87 3.30
CA ARG A 88 14.84 9.19 4.66
C ARG A 88 16.14 9.96 4.61
N MET A 89 16.25 10.95 5.49
CA MET A 89 17.42 11.80 5.65
C MET A 89 17.87 11.76 7.11
N LEU A 90 19.18 11.92 7.32
CA LEU A 90 19.77 12.02 8.64
C LEU A 90 20.19 13.47 8.90
N PRO A 91 19.67 14.15 9.95
CA PRO A 91 19.98 15.55 10.20
C PRO A 91 21.33 15.64 10.92
N ILE A 92 22.42 15.70 10.16
CA ILE A 92 23.78 15.73 10.73
C ILE A 92 24.28 17.14 11.09
N GLY A 93 23.68 18.19 10.51
CA GLY A 93 24.07 19.59 10.71
C GLY A 93 23.62 20.17 12.06
N GLU A 94 24.26 21.26 12.49
CA GLU A 94 23.88 22.01 13.70
C GLU A 94 22.39 22.44 13.64
N THR A 95 21.99 22.98 12.50
CA THR A 95 20.58 23.15 12.13
C THR A 95 20.39 22.51 10.77
N THR A 96 19.44 21.58 10.65
CA THR A 96 19.09 20.93 9.38
C THR A 96 17.74 21.48 8.92
N GLN A 97 17.76 22.18 7.80
CA GLN A 97 16.55 22.57 7.07
C GLN A 97 16.42 21.68 5.85
N ALA A 98 15.24 21.11 5.65
CA ALA A 98 14.97 20.26 4.50
C ALA A 98 13.60 20.59 3.93
N SER A 99 13.52 20.71 2.61
CA SER A 99 12.27 20.85 1.87
C SER A 99 12.16 19.69 0.89
N VAL A 100 11.02 19.00 0.92
CA VAL A 100 10.73 17.88 0.02
C VAL A 100 9.46 18.21 -0.74
N ARG A 101 9.58 18.18 -2.07
CA ARG A 101 8.48 18.32 -3.00
C ARG A 101 8.36 17.07 -3.85
N SER A 102 7.15 16.57 -4.02
CA SER A 102 6.86 15.42 -4.86
C SER A 102 5.47 15.55 -5.48
N ASP A 103 5.32 14.99 -6.67
CA ASP A 103 4.05 14.79 -7.39
C ASP A 103 3.22 13.62 -6.84
N TRP A 104 3.65 13.00 -5.73
CA TRP A 104 2.96 11.87 -5.14
C TRP A 104 1.78 12.30 -4.24
N PRO A 105 0.56 11.80 -4.44
CA PRO A 105 -0.62 12.32 -3.74
C PRO A 105 -0.76 11.86 -2.28
N ALA A 106 -0.10 10.77 -1.89
CA ALA A 106 -0.30 10.12 -0.60
C ALA A 106 1.01 9.95 0.20
N PRO A 107 1.57 11.04 0.76
CA PRO A 107 2.72 10.94 1.66
C PRO A 107 2.31 10.42 3.04
N SER A 108 3.20 9.68 3.67
CA SER A 108 3.13 9.32 5.10
C SER A 108 4.42 9.78 5.77
N PHE A 109 4.35 10.84 6.58
CA PHE A 109 5.52 11.37 7.27
C PHE A 109 5.89 10.46 8.44
N GLN A 110 7.15 10.04 8.47
CA GLN A 110 7.66 9.06 9.43
C GLN A 110 9.10 9.34 9.83
N GLY A 111 9.48 8.81 11.00
CA GLY A 111 10.80 8.99 11.60
C GLY A 111 10.72 9.70 12.94
N GLY A 112 11.85 10.24 13.40
CA GLY A 112 11.96 10.95 14.67
C GLY A 112 11.37 12.36 14.67
N PHE A 113 11.18 12.94 13.48
CA PHE A 113 10.75 14.33 13.31
C PHE A 113 9.68 14.44 12.23
N LEU A 114 8.58 15.12 12.57
CA LEU A 114 7.51 15.48 11.64
C LEU A 114 7.80 16.84 11.00
N PRO A 115 7.26 17.10 9.79
CA PRO A 115 7.43 18.39 9.13
C PRO A 115 6.81 19.52 9.96
N VAL A 116 7.47 20.69 9.96
CA VAL A 116 6.97 21.91 10.60
C VAL A 116 5.86 22.57 9.77
N SER A 117 5.89 22.37 8.45
CA SER A 117 4.88 22.82 7.50
C SER A 117 4.66 21.73 6.44
N GLN A 118 3.40 21.51 6.08
CA GLN A 118 3.02 20.54 5.04
C GLN A 118 1.84 21.07 4.23
N ASN A 119 1.90 20.91 2.91
CA ASN A 119 0.81 21.17 2.00
C ASN A 119 0.53 19.89 1.19
N LEU A 120 -0.71 19.41 1.25
CA LEU A 120 -1.15 18.15 0.65
C LEU A 120 -2.20 18.45 -0.42
N GLY A 121 -2.05 17.89 -1.62
CA GLY A 121 -3.02 18.02 -2.70
C GLY A 121 -3.07 16.79 -3.60
N GLU A 122 -4.05 16.76 -4.51
CA GLU A 122 -4.22 15.63 -5.45
C GLU A 122 -3.04 15.48 -6.42
N ASN A 123 -2.31 16.57 -6.70
CA ASN A 123 -1.18 16.59 -7.61
C ASN A 123 0.18 16.39 -6.91
N GLY A 124 0.21 16.16 -5.59
CA GLY A 124 1.46 16.03 -4.86
C GLY A 124 1.45 16.60 -3.45
N PHE A 125 2.64 16.71 -2.87
CA PHE A 125 2.86 17.36 -1.58
C PHE A 125 4.13 18.20 -1.55
N ASP A 126 4.11 19.18 -0.66
CA ASP A 126 5.25 19.97 -0.21
C ASP A 126 5.38 19.82 1.30
N ALA A 127 6.58 19.53 1.79
CA ALA A 127 6.84 19.37 3.22
C ALA A 127 8.18 20.00 3.62
N GLU A 128 8.19 20.68 4.75
CA GLU A 128 9.35 21.38 5.29
C GLU A 128 9.68 20.87 6.69
N TRP A 129 10.97 20.65 6.95
CA TRP A 129 11.52 20.28 8.25
C TRP A 129 12.55 21.31 8.69
N GLU A 130 12.51 21.62 9.98
CA GLU A 130 13.55 22.37 10.67
C GLU A 130 13.93 21.59 11.93
N ILE A 131 15.17 21.08 11.97
CA ILE A 131 15.65 20.20 13.04
C ILE A 131 16.92 20.79 13.64
N SER A 132 16.86 21.13 14.93
CA SER A 132 18.00 21.60 15.71
C SER A 132 18.85 20.42 16.22
N TYR A 133 20.15 20.62 16.38
CA TYR A 133 21.01 19.63 17.01
C TYR A 133 20.61 19.28 18.45
N LEU A 134 19.90 20.18 19.14
CA LEU A 134 19.42 19.95 20.51
C LEU A 134 18.33 18.89 20.58
N SER A 135 17.62 18.63 19.49
CA SER A 135 16.50 17.68 19.45
C SER A 135 16.91 16.28 19.00
N ARG A 136 18.21 16.03 18.73
CA ARG A 136 18.72 14.75 18.19
C ARG A 136 19.84 14.16 19.04
N SER A 137 19.90 12.85 19.10
CA SER A 137 20.95 12.10 19.78
C SER A 137 22.13 11.77 18.85
N ILE A 138 22.62 12.76 18.10
CA ILE A 138 23.73 12.58 17.14
C ILE A 138 24.93 13.41 17.61
N PRO A 139 26.14 12.82 17.73
CA PRO A 139 27.33 13.56 18.14
C PRO A 139 27.74 14.60 17.09
N LEU A 140 28.17 15.78 17.54
CA LEU A 140 28.70 16.85 16.67
C LEU A 140 30.14 16.58 16.22
N VAL A 141 30.91 15.83 17.02
CA VAL A 141 32.32 15.54 16.77
C VAL A 141 32.51 14.02 16.70
N TRP A 142 33.23 13.59 15.67
CA TRP A 142 33.53 12.17 15.43
C TRP A 142 35.03 11.95 15.60
N VAL A 143 35.41 11.03 16.49
CA VAL A 143 36.81 10.67 16.72
C VAL A 143 37.09 9.34 16.02
N SER A 144 38.02 9.36 15.06
CA SER A 144 38.49 8.15 14.38
C SER A 144 39.74 7.63 15.09
N GLY A 145 39.64 6.55 15.87
CA GLY A 145 40.85 5.93 16.43
C GLY A 145 40.74 5.11 17.72
N GLY A 146 39.57 4.64 18.14
CA GLY A 146 39.46 3.67 19.24
C GLY A 146 39.40 2.24 18.72
N ASP A 147 40.23 1.35 19.27
CA ASP A 147 40.20 -0.12 19.02
C ASP A 147 38.96 -0.82 19.59
N ASN A 148 38.04 -0.04 20.18
CA ASN A 148 36.72 -0.52 20.52
C ASN A 148 35.82 -0.26 19.32
N GLU A 149 35.35 -1.37 18.73
CA GLU A 149 34.18 -1.46 17.88
C GLU A 149 33.28 -0.24 18.08
N ALA A 150 33.06 0.53 17.00
CA ALA A 150 31.97 1.50 16.96
C ALA A 150 30.68 0.71 17.16
N GLY A 151 30.35 0.44 18.42
CA GLY A 151 29.21 -0.35 18.85
C GLY A 151 27.99 0.26 18.19
N GLY A 152 27.18 -0.58 17.55
CA GLY A 152 26.14 -0.19 16.58
C GLY A 152 25.27 0.98 17.03
N ILE A 153 25.74 2.20 16.79
CA ILE A 153 24.94 3.41 16.97
C ILE A 153 23.93 3.38 15.83
N SER A 154 22.73 2.92 16.14
CA SER A 154 21.61 2.90 15.21
C SER A 154 20.97 4.28 15.22
N PHE A 155 21.12 5.02 14.13
CA PHE A 155 20.47 6.33 13.98
C PHE A 155 19.07 6.22 13.36
N GLN A 156 18.46 5.03 13.42
CA GLN A 156 17.15 4.80 12.82
C GLN A 156 16.06 5.67 13.42
N ARG A 157 16.19 6.07 14.70
CA ARG A 157 15.20 6.91 15.39
C ARG A 157 15.35 8.38 15.04
N GLU A 158 16.52 8.78 14.57
CA GLU A 158 16.89 10.16 14.24
C GLU A 158 16.70 10.45 12.75
N LEU A 159 16.47 9.41 11.93
CA LEU A 159 16.03 9.57 10.54
C LEU A 159 14.66 10.24 10.50
N PHE A 160 14.48 11.13 9.53
CA PHE A 160 13.19 11.73 9.20
C PHE A 160 12.94 11.62 7.70
N GLY A 161 11.68 11.73 7.30
CA GLY A 161 11.31 11.82 5.89
C GLY A 161 9.90 11.33 5.63
N VAL A 162 9.70 10.75 4.45
CA VAL A 162 8.39 10.44 3.90
C VAL A 162 8.36 9.01 3.36
N ASP A 163 7.29 8.29 3.69
CA ASP A 163 6.89 7.05 3.04
C ASP A 163 5.91 7.37 1.92
N PHE A 164 6.16 6.78 0.75
CA PHE A 164 5.29 6.90 -0.40
C PHE A 164 4.28 5.76 -0.36
N PHE A 165 3.11 6.04 0.21
CA PHE A 165 2.03 5.06 0.27
C PHE A 165 1.42 4.90 -1.11
N LYS A 166 1.24 3.67 -1.60
CA LYS A 166 0.51 3.46 -2.85
C LYS A 166 -0.95 3.88 -2.65
N PRO A 167 -1.46 4.91 -3.37
CA PRO A 167 -2.90 5.13 -3.44
C PRO A 167 -3.58 3.86 -3.96
N LEU A 168 -4.85 3.67 -3.60
CA LEU A 168 -5.65 2.47 -3.86
C LEU A 168 -5.53 1.98 -5.32
N ASP A 169 -4.62 1.03 -5.52
CA ASP A 169 -4.40 0.34 -6.80
C ASP A 169 -5.59 -0.58 -7.08
N HIS A 170 -5.91 -0.85 -8.35
CA HIS A 170 -7.02 -1.74 -8.73
C HIS A 170 -6.93 -3.10 -8.02
N TYR A 171 -5.72 -3.57 -7.76
CA TYR A 171 -5.45 -4.77 -6.97
C TYR A 171 -5.93 -4.67 -5.51
N ALA A 172 -5.79 -3.52 -4.85
CA ALA A 172 -6.22 -3.33 -3.46
C ALA A 172 -7.75 -3.32 -3.35
N LEU A 173 -8.44 -2.74 -4.34
CA LEU A 173 -9.91 -2.80 -4.43
C LEU A 173 -10.39 -4.24 -4.70
N ASN A 174 -9.71 -4.98 -5.58
CA ASN A 174 -10.01 -6.40 -5.81
C ASN A 174 -9.76 -7.26 -4.56
N GLU A 175 -8.68 -7.01 -3.81
CA GLU A 175 -8.41 -7.70 -2.54
C GLU A 175 -9.53 -7.45 -1.52
N ARG A 176 -10.02 -6.20 -1.39
CA ARG A 176 -11.21 -5.90 -0.58
C ARG A 176 -12.43 -6.66 -1.08
N ALA A 177 -12.70 -6.68 -2.38
CA ALA A 177 -13.86 -7.36 -2.95
C ALA A 177 -13.89 -8.84 -2.56
N VAL A 178 -12.74 -9.53 -2.64
CA VAL A 178 -12.60 -10.93 -2.26
C VAL A 178 -12.80 -11.15 -0.76
N LYS A 179 -12.32 -10.24 0.11
CA LYS A 179 -12.56 -10.33 1.56
C LYS A 179 -14.04 -10.32 1.92
N TYR A 180 -14.87 -9.60 1.16
CA TYR A 180 -16.32 -9.59 1.35
C TYR A 180 -17.07 -10.74 0.66
N ALA A 181 -16.38 -11.60 -0.11
CA ALA A 181 -17.02 -12.61 -0.96
C ALA A 181 -17.90 -13.61 -0.22
N ILE A 182 -17.61 -13.90 1.05
CA ILE A 182 -18.40 -14.88 1.81
C ILE A 182 -19.85 -14.42 2.01
N LEU A 183 -20.07 -13.12 2.28
CA LEU A 183 -21.41 -12.54 2.40
C LEU A 183 -22.13 -12.67 1.05
N PHE A 184 -21.43 -12.36 -0.03
CA PHE A 184 -21.95 -12.39 -1.38
C PHE A 184 -22.12 -13.78 -1.97
N LEU A 185 -21.53 -14.80 -1.36
CA LEU A 185 -21.77 -16.20 -1.69
C LEU A 185 -23.03 -16.69 -0.97
N ILE A 186 -23.18 -16.41 0.33
CA ILE A 186 -24.29 -16.90 1.18
C ILE A 186 -25.67 -16.39 0.73
N ILE A 187 -25.79 -15.11 0.33
CA ILE A 187 -27.09 -14.52 -0.01
C ILE A 187 -27.73 -15.08 -1.28
N PRO A 188 -27.00 -15.30 -2.40
CA PRO A 188 -27.50 -16.08 -3.52
C PRO A 188 -28.07 -17.44 -3.12
N PHE A 189 -27.39 -18.18 -2.25
CA PHE A 189 -27.88 -19.47 -1.75
C PHE A 189 -29.19 -19.30 -0.97
N LEU A 190 -29.26 -18.35 -0.04
CA LEU A 190 -30.49 -18.04 0.70
C LEU A 190 -31.63 -17.61 -0.23
N THR A 191 -31.33 -16.84 -1.27
CA THR A 191 -32.33 -16.35 -2.23
C THR A 191 -32.91 -17.51 -3.03
N LEU A 192 -32.06 -18.42 -3.52
CA LEU A 192 -32.51 -19.64 -4.17
C LEU A 192 -33.31 -20.54 -3.22
N PHE A 193 -32.87 -20.67 -1.96
CA PHE A 193 -33.59 -21.42 -0.94
C PHE A 193 -34.98 -20.86 -0.67
N PHE A 194 -35.12 -19.53 -0.52
CA PHE A 194 -36.44 -18.91 -0.36
C PHE A 194 -37.30 -19.07 -1.61
N LEU A 195 -36.72 -18.97 -2.81
CA LEU A 195 -37.44 -19.23 -4.05
C LEU A 195 -37.91 -20.69 -4.14
N GLU A 196 -37.12 -21.65 -3.66
CA GLU A 196 -37.49 -23.07 -3.54
C GLU A 196 -38.72 -23.24 -2.64
N VAL A 197 -38.63 -22.70 -1.42
CA VAL A 197 -39.68 -22.76 -0.40
C VAL A 197 -40.99 -22.14 -0.90
N PHE A 198 -40.93 -20.94 -1.50
CA PHE A 198 -42.13 -20.25 -1.99
C PHE A 198 -42.70 -20.89 -3.26
N SER A 199 -41.85 -21.48 -4.11
CA SER A 199 -42.30 -22.08 -5.38
C SER A 199 -42.73 -23.54 -5.24
N ARG A 200 -42.51 -24.17 -4.07
CA ARG A 200 -42.80 -25.59 -3.78
C ARG A 200 -42.22 -26.55 -4.83
N ARG A 201 -41.11 -26.18 -5.47
CA ARG A 201 -40.37 -27.02 -6.42
C ARG A 201 -39.06 -27.40 -5.79
N SER A 202 -38.68 -28.67 -5.83
CA SER A 202 -37.38 -29.11 -5.33
C SER A 202 -36.28 -28.76 -6.34
N ILE A 203 -35.27 -28.03 -5.87
CA ILE A 203 -34.10 -27.62 -6.66
C ILE A 203 -33.00 -28.65 -6.40
N HIS A 204 -32.39 -29.19 -7.46
CA HIS A 204 -31.35 -30.20 -7.31
C HIS A 204 -30.08 -29.56 -6.68
N PRO A 205 -29.37 -30.22 -5.76
CA PRO A 205 -28.16 -29.66 -5.12
C PRO A 205 -27.09 -29.13 -6.10
N ALA A 206 -27.00 -29.74 -7.29
CA ALA A 206 -26.10 -29.28 -8.35
C ALA A 206 -26.38 -27.82 -8.81
N GLN A 207 -27.63 -27.36 -8.73
CA GLN A 207 -28.04 -26.01 -9.14
C GLN A 207 -27.55 -24.95 -8.14
N TYR A 208 -27.54 -25.30 -6.85
CA TYR A 208 -26.93 -24.49 -5.81
C TYR A 208 -25.43 -24.35 -6.04
N LEU A 209 -24.73 -25.45 -6.35
CA LEU A 209 -23.30 -25.42 -6.66
C LEU A 209 -22.99 -24.54 -7.88
N LEU A 210 -23.78 -24.65 -8.94
CA LEU A 210 -23.61 -23.84 -10.15
C LEU A 210 -23.82 -22.33 -9.88
N SER A 211 -24.82 -21.99 -9.06
CA SER A 211 -25.05 -20.61 -8.61
C SER A 211 -23.86 -20.05 -7.82
N GLY A 212 -23.31 -20.84 -6.88
CA GLY A 212 -22.11 -20.44 -6.14
C GLY A 212 -20.92 -20.19 -7.08
N LEU A 213 -20.72 -21.08 -8.05
CA LEU A 213 -19.65 -20.97 -9.05
C LEU A 213 -19.81 -19.71 -9.92
N ALA A 214 -21.03 -19.37 -10.33
CA ALA A 214 -21.31 -18.11 -11.02
C ALA A 214 -20.91 -16.87 -10.20
N ASN A 215 -21.17 -16.89 -8.89
CA ASN A 215 -20.75 -15.80 -7.99
C ASN A 215 -19.23 -15.72 -7.81
N ILE A 216 -18.51 -16.84 -7.90
CA ILE A 216 -17.04 -16.83 -7.88
C ILE A 216 -16.49 -16.24 -9.19
N ILE A 217 -17.11 -16.57 -10.33
CA ILE A 217 -16.73 -16.02 -11.65
C ILE A 217 -16.82 -14.50 -11.69
N PHE A 218 -17.73 -13.88 -10.94
CA PHE A 218 -17.78 -12.42 -10.77
C PHE A 218 -16.41 -11.83 -10.41
N TYR A 219 -15.72 -12.39 -9.41
CA TYR A 219 -14.42 -11.88 -8.94
C TYR A 219 -13.31 -12.07 -9.96
N LEU A 220 -13.35 -13.18 -10.71
CA LEU A 220 -12.39 -13.43 -11.79
C LEU A 220 -12.58 -12.44 -12.96
N LEU A 221 -13.84 -12.20 -13.35
CA LEU A 221 -14.19 -11.19 -14.36
C LEU A 221 -13.78 -9.79 -13.91
N LEU A 222 -14.10 -9.42 -12.66
CA LEU A 222 -13.77 -8.12 -12.10
C LEU A 222 -12.26 -7.88 -12.16
N LEU A 223 -11.46 -8.85 -11.68
CA LEU A 223 -10.01 -8.77 -11.69
C LEU A 223 -9.47 -8.60 -13.12
N SER A 224 -9.81 -9.55 -14.01
CA SER A 224 -9.29 -9.57 -15.38
C SER A 224 -9.68 -8.32 -16.18
N ILE A 225 -10.91 -7.81 -16.02
CA ILE A 225 -11.36 -6.62 -16.76
C ILE A 225 -10.75 -5.34 -16.14
N SER A 226 -10.61 -5.27 -14.81
CA SER A 226 -10.03 -4.10 -14.12
C SER A 226 -8.55 -3.86 -14.43
N GLU A 227 -7.84 -4.85 -14.98
CA GLU A 227 -6.46 -4.68 -15.47
C GLU A 227 -6.38 -3.85 -16.75
N HIS A 228 -7.46 -3.80 -17.53
CA HIS A 228 -7.48 -3.13 -18.83
C HIS A 228 -8.31 -1.85 -18.86
N ILE A 229 -9.29 -1.70 -17.96
CA ILE A 229 -10.18 -0.53 -17.89
C ILE A 229 -10.39 -0.08 -16.44
N ALA A 230 -10.88 1.16 -16.28
CA ALA A 230 -11.13 1.71 -14.95
C ALA A 230 -12.10 0.85 -14.12
N PHE A 231 -11.79 0.72 -12.82
CA PHE A 231 -12.46 -0.18 -11.89
C PHE A 231 -13.99 -0.07 -11.89
N SER A 232 -14.55 1.14 -11.87
CA SER A 232 -16.01 1.35 -11.85
C SER A 232 -16.71 0.76 -13.09
N PHE A 233 -16.10 0.85 -14.27
CA PHE A 233 -16.66 0.27 -15.49
C PHE A 233 -16.47 -1.24 -15.52
N ALA A 234 -15.30 -1.76 -15.11
CA ALA A 234 -15.07 -3.19 -14.96
C ALA A 234 -16.11 -3.84 -14.03
N TYR A 235 -16.37 -3.17 -12.91
CA TYR A 235 -17.36 -3.58 -11.92
C TYR A 235 -18.76 -3.66 -12.49
N LEU A 236 -19.21 -2.61 -13.19
CA LEU A 236 -20.55 -2.57 -13.76
C LEU A 236 -20.73 -3.68 -14.79
N ILE A 237 -19.76 -3.90 -15.68
CA ILE A 237 -19.80 -4.96 -16.69
C ILE A 237 -19.90 -6.34 -16.02
N ALA A 238 -19.04 -6.63 -15.05
CA ALA A 238 -19.04 -7.90 -14.33
C ALA A 238 -20.35 -8.12 -13.56
N ALA A 239 -20.85 -7.10 -12.85
CA ALA A 239 -22.07 -7.17 -12.07
C ALA A 239 -23.30 -7.38 -12.98
N CYS A 240 -23.39 -6.67 -14.11
CA CYS A 240 -24.47 -6.85 -15.08
C CYS A 240 -24.44 -8.23 -15.73
N ALA A 241 -23.24 -8.74 -16.08
CA ALA A 241 -23.08 -10.07 -16.67
C ALA A 241 -23.58 -11.17 -15.73
N ILE A 242 -23.15 -11.15 -14.45
CA ILE A 242 -23.54 -12.16 -13.48
C ILE A 242 -25.00 -12.02 -13.05
N THR A 243 -25.48 -10.79 -12.83
CA THR A 243 -26.89 -10.55 -12.52
C THR A 243 -27.80 -11.04 -13.65
N GLY A 244 -27.45 -10.74 -14.90
CA GLY A 244 -28.19 -11.20 -16.07
C GLY A 244 -28.16 -12.72 -16.22
N MET A 245 -26.99 -13.34 -16.06
CA MET A 245 -26.84 -14.79 -16.07
C MET A 245 -27.68 -15.47 -14.99
N MET A 246 -27.65 -14.95 -13.75
CA MET A 246 -28.43 -15.48 -12.63
C MET A 246 -29.94 -15.27 -12.82
N MET A 247 -30.36 -14.14 -13.39
CA MET A 247 -31.75 -13.87 -13.72
C MET A 247 -32.26 -14.83 -14.80
N LEU A 248 -31.50 -15.04 -15.88
CA LEU A 248 -31.83 -16.00 -16.95
C LEU A 248 -31.86 -17.44 -16.42
N TYR A 249 -30.95 -17.79 -15.53
CA TYR A 249 -30.94 -19.09 -14.86
C TYR A 249 -32.16 -19.28 -13.95
N ALA A 250 -32.53 -18.26 -13.17
CA ALA A 250 -33.76 -18.31 -12.36
C ALA A 250 -35.01 -18.41 -13.23
N ARG A 251 -35.02 -17.83 -14.43
CA ARG A 251 -36.11 -17.98 -15.39
C ARG A 251 -36.26 -19.42 -15.85
N SER A 252 -35.18 -20.11 -16.21
CA SER A 252 -35.26 -21.49 -16.68
C SER A 252 -35.77 -22.44 -15.58
N LEU A 253 -35.52 -22.11 -14.31
CA LEU A 253 -35.94 -22.91 -13.17
C LEU A 253 -37.40 -22.65 -12.73
N LEU A 254 -37.84 -21.39 -12.79
CA LEU A 254 -39.11 -20.92 -12.23
C LEU A 254 -40.19 -20.62 -13.29
N GLU A 255 -39.86 -20.74 -14.58
CA GLU A 255 -40.69 -20.54 -15.78
C GLU A 255 -41.31 -19.15 -15.97
N THR A 256 -41.47 -18.35 -14.90
CA THR A 256 -42.17 -17.07 -14.91
C THR A 256 -41.22 -15.89 -14.76
N TRP A 257 -41.38 -14.86 -15.61
CA TRP A 257 -40.54 -13.65 -15.58
C TRP A 257 -40.62 -12.87 -14.26
N ALA A 258 -41.80 -12.83 -13.63
CA ALA A 258 -42.00 -12.14 -12.36
C ALA A 258 -41.14 -12.72 -11.22
N ARG A 259 -40.95 -14.05 -11.18
CA ARG A 259 -40.15 -14.71 -10.15
C ARG A 259 -38.64 -14.59 -10.41
N SER A 260 -38.25 -14.64 -11.68
CA SER A 260 -36.87 -14.38 -12.12
C SER A 260 -36.44 -12.93 -11.85
N ALA A 261 -37.35 -11.96 -11.99
CA ALA A 261 -37.09 -10.56 -11.66
C ALA A 261 -36.76 -10.35 -10.18
N TYR A 262 -37.35 -11.14 -9.27
CA TYR A 262 -36.98 -11.11 -7.85
C TYR A 262 -35.50 -11.47 -7.63
N MET A 263 -35.02 -12.51 -8.32
CA MET A 263 -33.60 -12.90 -8.27
C MET A 263 -32.69 -11.80 -8.79
N GLY A 264 -33.04 -11.20 -9.94
CA GLY A 264 -32.30 -10.07 -10.50
C GLY A 264 -32.25 -8.86 -9.57
N LEU A 265 -33.37 -8.51 -8.94
CA LEU A 265 -33.45 -7.39 -7.98
C LEU A 265 -32.55 -7.63 -6.76
N VAL A 266 -32.62 -8.82 -6.16
CA VAL A 266 -31.78 -9.17 -5.00
C VAL A 266 -30.29 -9.12 -5.39
N MET A 267 -29.91 -9.67 -6.55
CA MET A 267 -28.53 -9.61 -7.05
C MET A 267 -28.06 -8.18 -7.31
N SER A 268 -28.88 -7.35 -7.97
CA SER A 268 -28.54 -5.95 -8.21
C SER A 268 -28.35 -5.16 -6.91
N LEU A 269 -29.24 -5.34 -5.93
CA LEU A 269 -29.13 -4.66 -4.64
C LEU A 269 -27.87 -5.09 -3.89
N LEU A 270 -27.57 -6.39 -3.95
CA LEU A 270 -26.39 -6.97 -3.34
C LEU A 270 -25.08 -6.46 -3.97
N TYR A 271 -24.99 -6.42 -5.30
CA TYR A 271 -23.84 -5.83 -5.99
C TYR A 271 -23.79 -4.30 -5.82
N LEU A 272 -24.91 -3.62 -5.65
CA LEU A 272 -24.89 -2.19 -5.32
C LEU A 272 -24.26 -1.95 -3.95
N ILE A 273 -24.66 -2.73 -2.93
CA ILE A 273 -24.06 -2.66 -1.58
C ILE A 273 -22.56 -2.97 -1.63
N LEU A 274 -22.14 -3.97 -2.40
CA LEU A 274 -20.72 -4.29 -2.58
C LEU A 274 -19.96 -3.09 -3.19
N TYR A 275 -20.50 -2.45 -4.23
CA TYR A 275 -19.88 -1.29 -4.86
C TYR A 275 -19.70 -0.12 -3.88
N LEU A 276 -20.72 0.18 -3.09
CA LEU A 276 -20.65 1.23 -2.07
C LEU A 276 -19.60 0.92 -1.00
N THR A 277 -19.51 -0.35 -0.58
CA THR A 277 -18.52 -0.79 0.41
C THR A 277 -17.09 -0.69 -0.13
N LEU A 278 -16.89 -0.98 -1.42
CA LEU A 278 -15.57 -0.95 -2.05
C LEU A 278 -15.02 0.47 -2.21
N ASN A 279 -15.89 1.42 -2.59
CA ASN A 279 -15.50 2.83 -2.78
C ASN A 279 -15.45 3.63 -1.47
N ALA A 280 -16.04 3.13 -0.38
CA ALA A 280 -15.95 3.78 0.91
C ALA A 280 -14.58 3.49 1.55
N GLU A 281 -13.65 4.44 1.50
CA GLU A 281 -12.34 4.30 2.14
C GLU A 281 -12.45 4.28 3.67
N ASP A 282 -13.17 5.24 4.25
CA ASP A 282 -13.27 5.41 5.71
C ASP A 282 -14.49 4.70 6.34
N TRP A 283 -15.54 4.46 5.55
CA TRP A 283 -16.84 4.00 6.05
C TRP A 283 -17.18 2.56 5.70
N ALA A 284 -16.24 1.79 5.13
CA ALA A 284 -16.47 0.42 4.68
C ALA A 284 -17.05 -0.49 5.79
N LEU A 285 -16.52 -0.38 7.02
CA LEU A 285 -16.96 -1.20 8.15
C LEU A 285 -18.39 -0.84 8.60
N LEU A 286 -18.73 0.45 8.56
CA LEU A 286 -20.08 0.91 8.88
C LEU A 286 -21.09 0.41 7.86
N ILE A 287 -20.81 0.58 6.56
CA ILE A 287 -21.70 0.12 5.48
C ILE A 287 -21.88 -1.41 5.55
N GLY A 288 -20.78 -2.15 5.72
CA GLY A 288 -20.82 -3.61 5.79
C GLY A 288 -21.62 -4.13 6.99
N SER A 289 -21.44 -3.52 8.18
CA SER A 289 -22.17 -3.93 9.39
C SER A 289 -23.67 -3.62 9.32
N ILE A 290 -24.05 -2.45 8.80
CA ILE A 290 -25.46 -2.10 8.57
C ILE A 290 -26.08 -3.06 7.54
N ALA A 291 -25.40 -3.34 6.44
CA ALA A 291 -25.89 -4.27 5.42
C ALA A 291 -26.11 -5.68 6.00
N ALA A 292 -25.13 -6.21 6.74
CA ALA A 292 -25.24 -7.51 7.39
C ALA A 292 -26.40 -7.54 8.42
N PHE A 293 -26.59 -6.47 9.19
CA PHE A 293 -27.71 -6.36 10.14
C PHE A 293 -29.07 -6.39 9.43
N VAL A 294 -29.26 -5.58 8.39
CA VAL A 294 -30.51 -5.53 7.62
C VAL A 294 -30.80 -6.89 6.98
N ILE A 295 -29.79 -7.51 6.35
CA ILE A 295 -29.92 -8.83 5.75
C ILE A 295 -30.33 -9.86 6.80
N CYS A 296 -29.68 -9.88 7.96
CA CYS A 296 -30.01 -10.80 9.05
C CYS A 296 -31.45 -10.61 9.52
N ALA A 297 -31.88 -9.35 9.73
CA ALA A 297 -33.25 -9.02 10.11
C ALA A 297 -34.29 -9.49 9.07
N VAL A 298 -34.00 -9.31 7.78
CA VAL A 298 -34.86 -9.79 6.69
C VAL A 298 -34.96 -11.32 6.71
N VAL A 299 -33.84 -12.03 6.84
CA VAL A 299 -33.82 -13.50 6.90
C VAL A 299 -34.62 -14.01 8.12
N MET A 300 -34.43 -13.39 9.29
CA MET A 300 -35.22 -13.73 10.50
C MET A 300 -36.71 -13.52 10.28
N PHE A 301 -37.10 -12.42 9.63
CA PHE A 301 -38.51 -12.12 9.37
C PHE A 301 -39.14 -13.07 8.35
N LEU A 302 -38.41 -13.43 7.29
CA LEU A 302 -38.88 -14.36 6.26
C LEU A 302 -38.98 -15.79 6.78
N THR A 303 -38.02 -16.24 7.60
CA THR A 303 -38.04 -17.60 8.18
C THR A 303 -39.12 -17.80 9.23
N ARG A 304 -39.68 -16.74 9.82
CA ARG A 304 -40.79 -16.83 10.80
C ARG A 304 -42.05 -17.51 10.24
N LYS A 305 -42.34 -17.37 8.95
CA LYS A 305 -43.53 -17.95 8.32
C LYS A 305 -43.27 -19.32 7.68
N LEU A 306 -42.09 -19.89 7.88
CA LEU A 306 -41.65 -21.12 7.24
C LEU A 306 -42.08 -22.32 8.11
N ASP A 307 -43.03 -23.11 7.61
CA ASP A 307 -43.60 -24.24 8.34
C ASP A 307 -42.71 -25.50 8.19
N TRP A 308 -41.63 -25.55 8.98
CA TRP A 308 -40.61 -26.61 8.95
C TRP A 308 -41.19 -28.03 9.06
N LYS A 309 -42.36 -28.21 9.68
CA LYS A 309 -42.99 -29.53 9.84
C LYS A 309 -43.59 -30.08 8.54
N SER A 310 -43.96 -29.22 7.59
CA SER A 310 -44.53 -29.64 6.31
C SER A 310 -43.50 -30.15 5.29
N LEU A 311 -42.21 -29.86 5.52
CA LEU A 311 -41.09 -30.30 4.67
C LEU A 311 -40.64 -31.74 4.95
N ASN A 312 -41.15 -32.39 6.00
CA ASN A 312 -40.64 -33.68 6.48
C ASN A 312 -41.59 -34.88 6.29
N ILE A 313 -42.53 -34.80 5.34
CA ILE A 313 -43.42 -35.95 5.03
C ILE A 313 -43.43 -36.20 3.52
N LYS A 314 -42.43 -36.95 3.06
CA LYS A 314 -42.51 -37.92 1.94
C LYS A 314 -41.22 -38.74 1.84
N THR A 315 -40.93 -39.48 2.91
CA THR A 315 -40.21 -40.75 2.79
C THR A 315 -41.28 -41.83 2.72
N ASP A 316 -41.80 -42.06 1.51
CA ASP A 316 -42.71 -43.18 1.27
C ASP A 316 -41.90 -44.46 1.10
N LYS A 317 -42.49 -45.55 1.58
CA LYS A 317 -41.97 -46.92 1.59
C LYS A 317 -41.66 -47.48 0.21
#